data_AF-A0AAN7E6U1-F1
#
_entry.id   AF-A0AAN7E6U1-F1
#
_cell.length_a   1.000
_cell.length_b   1.000
_cell.length_c   1.000
_cell.angle_alpha   90.00
_cell.angle_beta   90.00
_cell.angle_gamma   90.00
#
_symmetry.space_group_name_H-M   'P 1'
#
loop_
_entity.id
_entity.type
_entity.pdbx_description
1 polymer ?
#
loop_
_entity_poly.entity_id
_entity_poly.type
_entity_poly.pdbx_seq_one_letter_code
_entity_poly.pdbx_strand_id
1 'polypeptide(L)'
;MARSFWFLGSNFHSNMASRAASYLRIPVFQRGFASVVKDLKYLDSHEWVKVEGNSATVGITDHAQDHLGDVVYVELPEVGAPVSQGSSFGAVESVKASSDINSPIPGKVVEINEELNDSLV
;
A
#
# COMPACT_ATOMS: atom_id res chain seq x y z
N MET A 1 -2.16 0.31 -8.33
CA MET A 1 -0.80 0.13 -8.91
C MET A 1 0.11 -0.38 -7.80
N ALA A 2 0.34 -1.70 -7.70
CA ALA A 2 1.25 -2.27 -6.71
C ALA A 2 2.69 -1.86 -7.05
N ARG A 3 3.29 -1.03 -6.20
CA ARG A 3 4.69 -0.61 -6.36
C ARG A 3 5.57 -1.53 -5.53
N SER A 4 6.16 -2.52 -6.19
CA SER A 4 7.33 -3.24 -5.69
C SER A 4 8.53 -2.30 -5.76
N PHE A 5 9.09 -1.93 -4.61
CA PHE A 5 10.37 -1.23 -4.54
C PHE A 5 11.51 -2.24 -4.71
N TRP A 6 12.36 -2.01 -5.71
CA TRP A 6 13.71 -2.55 -5.78
C TRP A 6 14.65 -1.36 -6.01
N PHE A 7 15.58 -1.13 -5.08
CA PHE A 7 16.67 -0.17 -5.25
C PHE A 7 17.79 -0.78 -6.11
N LEU A 8 18.32 -0.01 -7.05
CA LEU A 8 19.75 -0.04 -7.39
C LEU A 8 20.22 1.39 -7.66
N GLY A 9 21.14 1.86 -6.83
CA GLY A 9 21.77 3.18 -6.99
C GLY A 9 22.86 3.16 -8.06
N SER A 10 23.15 4.35 -8.61
CA SER A 10 24.48 4.78 -9.08
C SER A 10 24.47 6.29 -9.38
N ASN A 11 25.45 6.99 -8.80
CA ASN A 11 25.72 8.43 -8.95
C ASN A 11 26.07 8.84 -10.39
N PHE A 12 25.58 10.00 -10.83
CA PHE A 12 26.29 10.84 -11.81
C PHE A 12 25.99 12.33 -11.60
N HIS A 13 27.05 13.15 -11.64
CA HIS A 13 27.07 14.59 -11.40
C HIS A 13 26.79 15.42 -12.67
N SER A 14 26.20 16.62 -12.47
CA SER A 14 26.14 17.82 -13.36
C SER A 14 25.31 17.68 -14.66
N ASN A 15 24.60 18.68 -15.19
CA ASN A 15 24.81 20.13 -15.20
C ASN A 15 23.51 20.89 -15.54
N MET A 16 23.40 22.09 -14.98
CA MET A 16 22.58 23.27 -15.33
C MET A 16 21.74 23.24 -16.64
N ALA A 17 20.40 23.23 -16.53
CA ALA A 17 19.49 23.71 -17.58
C ALA A 17 18.11 24.18 -17.03
N SER A 18 17.83 25.47 -17.26
CA SER A 18 16.52 26.11 -17.46
C SER A 18 15.48 26.18 -16.33
N ARG A 19 15.50 27.33 -15.66
CA ARG A 19 14.35 27.94 -14.96
C ARG A 19 13.39 28.54 -15.99
N ALA A 20 12.34 27.82 -16.39
CA ALA A 20 11.07 28.37 -16.91
C ALA A 20 10.18 27.28 -17.57
N ALA A 21 9.66 26.31 -16.82
CA ALA A 21 8.63 25.40 -17.34
C ALA A 21 7.86 24.59 -16.28
N SER A 22 7.51 25.14 -15.12
CA SER A 22 6.81 24.35 -14.07
C SER A 22 5.42 24.85 -13.65
N TYR A 23 4.85 25.86 -14.32
CA TYR A 23 3.48 26.34 -14.05
C TYR A 23 2.37 25.59 -14.80
N LEU A 24 2.65 24.43 -15.40
CA LEU A 24 1.60 23.50 -15.78
C LEU A 24 1.39 22.53 -14.61
N ARG A 25 0.73 23.02 -13.56
CA ARG A 25 0.02 22.13 -12.63
C ARG A 25 -1.15 21.57 -13.42
N ILE A 26 -0.88 20.53 -14.20
CA ILE A 26 -1.90 19.66 -14.75
C ILE A 26 -2.66 19.16 -13.52
N PRO A 27 -3.93 19.53 -13.30
CA PRO A 27 -4.69 18.87 -12.25
C PRO A 27 -4.69 17.40 -12.66
N VAL A 28 -4.07 16.55 -11.85
CA VAL A 28 -4.10 15.11 -12.08
C VAL A 28 -5.57 14.74 -12.02
N PHE A 29 -6.15 14.64 -13.22
CA PHE A 29 -7.53 14.29 -13.48
C PHE A 29 -7.79 13.04 -12.65
N GLN A 30 -8.82 13.10 -11.79
CA GLN A 30 -9.24 11.98 -10.96
C GLN A 30 -9.10 10.69 -11.75
N ARG A 31 -8.30 9.77 -11.23
CA ARG A 31 -7.90 8.55 -11.93
C ARG A 31 -9.18 7.89 -12.44
N GLY A 32 -9.34 7.80 -13.75
CA GLY A 32 -10.49 7.12 -14.34
C GLY A 32 -10.41 5.64 -13.97
N PHE A 33 -11.11 5.27 -12.90
CA PHE A 33 -11.21 3.92 -12.32
C PHE A 33 -9.99 3.43 -11.53
N ALA A 34 -10.29 2.68 -10.45
CA ALA A 34 -9.30 2.02 -9.62
C ALA A 34 -8.60 0.89 -10.37
N SER A 35 -7.31 0.69 -10.09
CA SER A 35 -6.49 -0.36 -10.71
C SER A 35 -6.64 -1.71 -10.00
N VAL A 36 -7.11 -2.72 -10.74
CA VAL A 36 -7.11 -4.14 -10.32
C VAL A 36 -5.96 -4.86 -11.03
N VAL A 37 -5.20 -5.66 -10.29
CA VAL A 37 -4.01 -6.36 -10.78
C VAL A 37 -4.36 -7.82 -11.04
N LYS A 38 -3.85 -8.38 -12.14
CA LYS A 38 -4.02 -9.81 -12.44
C LYS A 38 -3.19 -10.64 -11.46
N ASP A 39 -3.60 -11.89 -11.24
CA ASP A 39 -2.90 -12.86 -10.37
C ASP A 39 -2.89 -12.54 -8.86
N LEU A 40 -3.73 -11.60 -8.43
CA LEU A 40 -4.08 -11.40 -7.02
C LEU A 40 -5.47 -11.98 -6.73
N LYS A 41 -5.68 -12.41 -5.49
CA LYS A 41 -7.02 -12.73 -4.96
C LYS A 41 -7.48 -11.57 -4.06
N TYR A 42 -8.78 -11.35 -3.98
CA TYR A 42 -9.36 -10.17 -3.34
C TYR A 42 -10.47 -10.58 -2.36
N LEU A 43 -10.62 -9.80 -1.29
CA LEU A 43 -11.81 -9.81 -0.45
C LEU A 43 -12.78 -8.72 -0.91
N ASP A 44 -14.07 -8.92 -0.63
CA ASP A 44 -15.11 -7.91 -0.86
C ASP A 44 -14.87 -6.65 0.00
N SER A 45 -14.16 -6.80 1.13
CA SER A 45 -13.70 -5.73 2.03
C SER A 45 -12.46 -4.96 1.54
N HIS A 46 -12.03 -5.18 0.30
CA HIS A 46 -10.99 -4.42 -0.39
C HIS A 46 -9.52 -4.68 0.02
N GLU A 47 -9.23 -5.84 0.60
CA GLU A 47 -7.88 -6.39 0.72
C GLU A 47 -7.53 -7.29 -0.47
N TRP A 48 -6.24 -7.41 -0.76
CA TRP A 48 -5.72 -8.37 -1.72
C TRP A 48 -4.68 -9.29 -1.07
N VAL A 49 -4.53 -10.47 -1.64
CA VAL A 49 -3.48 -11.43 -1.29
C VAL A 49 -2.78 -11.96 -2.52
N LYS A 50 -1.44 -11.98 -2.45
CA LYS A 50 -0.55 -12.65 -3.40
C LYS A 50 0.07 -13.86 -2.69
N VAL A 51 -0.10 -15.05 -3.25
CA VAL A 51 0.43 -16.29 -2.66
C VAL A 51 1.65 -16.74 -3.45
N GLU A 52 2.78 -16.96 -2.78
CA GLU A 52 4.05 -17.39 -3.37
C GLU A 52 4.61 -18.57 -2.57
N GLY A 53 4.32 -19.79 -3.03
CA GLY A 53 4.70 -21.01 -2.32
C GLY A 53 4.00 -21.11 -0.96
N ASN A 54 4.76 -20.98 0.12
CA ASN A 54 4.29 -21.11 1.50
C ASN A 54 4.11 -19.76 2.22
N SER A 55 4.36 -18.65 1.54
CA SER A 55 4.12 -17.30 2.08
C SER A 55 3.04 -16.58 1.28
N ALA A 56 2.46 -15.56 1.91
CA ALA A 56 1.51 -14.68 1.27
C ALA A 56 1.77 -13.24 1.68
N THR A 57 1.65 -12.33 0.72
CA THR A 57 1.67 -10.88 0.94
C THR A 57 0.25 -10.35 0.89
N VAL A 58 -0.10 -9.51 1.85
CA VAL A 58 -1.43 -8.90 1.98
C VAL A 58 -1.30 -7.38 1.94
N GLY A 59 -2.31 -6.70 1.39
CA GLY A 59 -2.42 -5.25 1.43
C GLY A 59 -3.82 -4.78 1.04
N ILE A 60 -4.03 -3.45 0.98
CA ILE A 60 -5.30 -2.86 0.54
C ILE A 60 -5.29 -2.56 -0.96
N THR A 61 -6.46 -2.60 -1.59
CA THR A 61 -6.63 -2.32 -3.02
C THR A 61 -6.43 -0.84 -3.36
N ASP A 62 -6.22 -0.56 -4.65
CA ASP A 62 -6.16 0.80 -5.19
C ASP A 62 -7.47 1.57 -4.95
N HIS A 63 -8.60 0.86 -4.91
CA HIS A 63 -9.91 1.41 -4.58
C HIS A 63 -9.97 1.86 -3.11
N ALA A 64 -9.55 1.00 -2.18
CA ALA A 64 -9.55 1.32 -0.76
C ALA A 64 -8.71 2.57 -0.46
N GLN A 65 -7.47 2.63 -0.97
CA GLN A 65 -6.62 3.80 -0.72
C GLN A 65 -7.18 5.09 -1.33
N ASP A 66 -7.87 5.03 -2.48
CA ASP A 66 -8.49 6.22 -3.09
C ASP A 66 -9.67 6.74 -2.26
N HIS A 67 -10.44 5.81 -1.68
CA HIS A 67 -11.58 6.14 -0.80
C HIS A 67 -11.15 6.68 0.55
N LEU A 68 -10.07 6.14 1.14
CA LEU A 68 -9.45 6.67 2.36
C LEU A 68 -8.83 8.05 2.11
N GLY A 69 -8.19 8.23 0.95
CA GLY A 69 -7.38 9.40 0.63
C GLY A 69 -6.00 9.31 1.30
N ASP A 70 -5.48 10.45 1.75
CA ASP A 70 -4.16 10.50 2.36
C ASP A 70 -4.14 9.73 3.69
N VAL A 71 -3.46 8.59 3.68
CA VAL A 71 -3.21 7.77 4.86
C VAL A 71 -2.23 8.50 5.76
N VAL A 72 -2.52 8.54 7.06
CA VAL A 72 -1.71 9.21 8.09
C VAL A 72 -1.21 8.25 9.16
N TYR A 73 -1.80 7.06 9.25
CA TYR A 73 -1.39 6.04 10.20
C TYR A 73 -1.74 4.63 9.71
N VAL A 74 -0.90 3.66 10.05
CA VAL A 74 -1.14 2.23 9.81
C VAL A 74 -0.82 1.46 11.09
N GLU A 75 -1.80 0.72 11.59
CA GLU A 75 -1.59 -0.26 12.66
C GLU A 75 -1.17 -1.59 12.02
N LEU A 76 0.08 -1.99 12.26
CA LEU A 76 0.63 -3.26 11.80
C LEU A 76 0.61 -4.28 12.94
N PRO A 77 0.35 -5.57 12.65
CA PRO A 77 0.47 -6.62 13.66
C PRO A 77 1.92 -6.83 14.10
N GLU A 78 2.13 -7.48 15.24
CA GLU A 78 3.46 -7.93 15.64
C GLU A 78 3.93 -9.13 14.78
N VAL A 79 5.23 -9.15 14.45
CA VAL A 79 5.84 -10.33 13.85
C VAL A 79 5.70 -11.51 14.81
N GLY A 80 5.12 -12.58 14.30
CA GLY A 80 4.82 -13.79 15.04
C GLY A 80 3.39 -13.88 15.60
N ALA A 81 2.58 -12.82 15.46
CA ALA A 81 1.17 -12.88 15.81
C ALA A 81 0.41 -13.89 14.92
N PRO A 82 -0.51 -14.70 15.47
CA PRO A 82 -1.43 -15.51 14.68
C PRO A 82 -2.51 -14.63 14.03
N VAL A 83 -2.90 -14.96 12.80
CA VAL A 83 -4.02 -14.31 12.10
C VAL A 83 -5.05 -15.35 11.68
N SER A 84 -6.32 -14.96 11.76
CA SER A 84 -7.47 -15.80 11.38
C SER A 84 -8.18 -15.20 10.18
N GLN A 85 -8.61 -16.05 9.25
CA GLN A 85 -9.33 -15.59 8.07
C GLN A 85 -10.59 -14.82 8.44
N GLY A 86 -10.78 -13.65 7.84
CA GLY A 86 -11.91 -12.74 8.07
C GLY A 86 -11.83 -11.97 9.39
N SER A 87 -10.80 -12.17 10.21
CA SER A 87 -10.57 -11.37 11.41
C SER A 87 -9.62 -10.21 11.11
N SER A 88 -9.85 -9.08 11.77
CA SER A 88 -8.94 -7.94 11.73
C SER A 88 -7.58 -8.32 12.34
N PHE A 89 -6.51 -7.84 11.72
CA PHE A 89 -5.14 -7.98 12.21
C PHE A 89 -4.36 -6.66 12.21
N GLY A 90 -5.02 -5.55 11.87
CA GLY A 90 -4.44 -4.22 11.77
C GLY A 90 -5.47 -3.24 11.24
N ALA A 91 -5.05 -1.99 11.06
CA ALA A 91 -5.92 -0.90 10.62
C ALA A 91 -5.17 0.12 9.78
N VAL A 92 -5.89 0.86 8.95
CA VAL A 92 -5.38 2.01 8.18
C VAL A 92 -6.23 3.23 8.47
N GLU A 93 -5.58 4.35 8.73
CA GLU A 93 -6.26 5.60 9.06
C GLU A 93 -5.83 6.74 8.15
N SER A 94 -6.80 7.59 7.85
CA SER A 94 -6.66 8.84 7.13
C SER A 94 -7.26 9.96 7.98
N VAL A 95 -7.13 11.20 7.52
CA VAL A 95 -7.84 12.35 8.14
C VAL A 95 -9.37 12.27 7.99
N LYS A 96 -9.89 11.34 7.18
CA LYS A 96 -11.32 11.24 6.83
C LYS A 96 -11.99 10.00 7.42
N ALA A 97 -11.25 8.91 7.58
CA ALA A 97 -11.78 7.60 7.93
C ALA A 97 -10.69 6.71 8.52
N SER A 98 -11.12 5.73 9.32
CA SER A 98 -10.33 4.61 9.82
C SER A 98 -11.00 3.32 9.36
N SER A 99 -10.20 2.32 8.96
CA SER A 99 -10.68 1.02 8.47
C SER A 99 -9.81 -0.11 9.00
N ASP A 100 -10.46 -1.12 9.56
CA ASP A 100 -9.82 -2.40 9.88
C ASP A 100 -9.37 -3.12 8.61
N ILE A 101 -8.30 -3.91 8.72
CA ILE A 101 -7.76 -4.77 7.67
C ILE A 101 -7.99 -6.23 8.05
N ASN A 102 -8.80 -6.93 7.26
CA ASN A 102 -9.15 -8.32 7.53
C ASN A 102 -8.20 -9.29 6.84
N SER A 103 -7.85 -10.38 7.54
CA SER A 103 -6.93 -11.37 6.98
C SER A 103 -7.64 -12.23 5.92
N PRO A 104 -7.11 -12.33 4.70
CA PRO A 104 -7.71 -13.16 3.65
C PRO A 104 -7.49 -14.66 3.84
N ILE A 105 -6.51 -15.05 4.68
CA ILE A 105 -6.13 -16.44 4.95
C ILE A 105 -5.64 -16.59 6.40
N PRO A 106 -5.78 -17.77 7.03
CA PRO A 106 -5.18 -17.99 8.35
C PRO A 106 -3.66 -18.14 8.25
N GLY A 107 -2.93 -17.79 9.31
CA GLY A 107 -1.48 -17.93 9.32
C GLY A 107 -0.79 -17.30 10.53
N LYS A 108 0.50 -17.02 10.35
CA LYS A 108 1.35 -16.30 11.31
C LYS A 108 2.08 -15.19 10.57
N VAL A 109 2.11 -14.00 11.15
CA VAL A 109 2.86 -12.86 10.57
C VAL A 109 4.35 -13.19 10.63
N VAL A 110 5.03 -13.10 9.49
CA VAL A 110 6.48 -13.38 9.39
C VAL A 110 7.31 -12.14 9.10
N GLU A 111 6.67 -11.10 8.56
CA GLU A 111 7.30 -9.86 8.13
C GLU A 111 6.22 -8.76 8.10
N ILE A 112 6.62 -7.52 8.37
CA ILE A 112 5.78 -6.32 8.24
C ILE A 112 6.54 -5.26 7.46
N ASN A 113 5.82 -4.34 6.81
CA ASN A 113 6.44 -3.21 6.12
C ASN A 113 6.63 -2.04 7.09
N GLU A 114 7.76 -2.02 7.81
CA GLU A 114 8.08 -0.97 8.79
C GLU A 114 8.19 0.42 8.15
N GLU A 115 8.51 0.51 6.85
CA GLU A 115 8.59 1.79 6.13
C GLU A 115 7.25 2.53 6.10
N LEU A 116 6.12 1.82 6.28
CA LEU A 116 4.80 2.44 6.40
C LEU A 116 4.69 3.30 7.66
N ASN A 117 5.42 3.02 8.73
CA ASN A 117 5.40 3.88 9.92
C ASN A 117 6.36 5.06 9.78
N ASP A 118 7.46 4.88 9.05
CA ASP A 118 8.50 5.90 8.88
C ASP A 118 8.16 6.93 7.78
N SER A 119 7.37 6.53 6.79
CA SER A 119 7.08 7.34 5.61
C SER A 119 5.79 8.19 5.71
N LEU A 120 5.01 8.02 6.78
CA LEU A 120 3.68 8.66 6.93
C LEU A 120 3.71 10.02 7.62
N VAL A 121 4.84 10.71 7.61
CA VAL A 121 4.99 12.07 8.18
C VAL A 121 5.86 12.97 7.30
#